data_AF-A6UVP4-F1
#
_entry.id   AF-A6UVP4-F1
#
_cell.length_a   1.000
_cell.length_b   1.000
_cell.length_c   1.000
_cell.angle_alpha   90.00
_cell.angle_beta   90.00
_cell.angle_gamma   90.00
#
_symmetry.space_group_name_H-M   'P 1'
#
loop_
_entity.id
_entity.type
_entity.pdbx_description
1 polymer ?
#
loop_
_entity_poly.entity_id
_entity_poly.type
_entity_poly.pdbx_seq_one_letter_code
_entity_poly.pdbx_strand_id
1 'polypeptide(L)'
;MGEDYYETLKVVYREYQRVKKHLGRKPNRVEMFKYMDDNLYQKIRSNCKINIFRNYLGFLDKFGELHGEEKEVQNIAGDFLNMVEQTRMTKTYKIPILKSFIRDNNISLKCDEEDIYKSFKEFYNNPENSLDMERHEKTKNFKKWSKWEYVKLAKENPIKFLIKTEGKYFKIDDNYFCLTEQLKPVLDNNIFVDNYIDILEFRRLEYFRWHRLL
;
A
#
# COMPACT_ATOMS: atom_id res chain seq x y z
N MET A 1 -4.47 11.33 -25.93
CA MET A 1 -5.31 11.24 -24.71
C MET A 1 -6.51 12.13 -24.94
N GLY A 2 -7.75 11.65 -24.74
CA GLY A 2 -8.96 12.39 -25.11
C GLY A 2 -9.32 13.52 -24.13
N GLU A 3 -10.26 14.38 -24.53
CA GLU A 3 -10.73 15.54 -23.77
C GLU A 3 -11.36 15.15 -22.40
N ASP A 4 -12.16 14.08 -22.38
CA ASP A 4 -12.81 13.55 -21.16
C ASP A 4 -11.81 13.13 -20.06
N TYR A 5 -10.62 12.68 -20.46
CA TYR A 5 -9.54 12.34 -19.52
C TYR A 5 -9.09 13.57 -18.72
N TYR A 6 -8.82 14.67 -19.43
CA TYR A 6 -8.31 15.89 -18.80
C TYR A 6 -9.38 16.56 -17.94
N GLU A 7 -10.63 16.54 -18.37
CA GLU A 7 -11.72 17.08 -17.56
C GLU A 7 -11.94 16.29 -16.28
N THR A 8 -11.94 14.95 -16.35
CA THR A 8 -12.07 14.15 -15.13
C THR A 8 -10.89 14.37 -14.19
N LEU A 9 -9.67 14.51 -14.70
CA LEU A 9 -8.49 14.78 -13.86
C LEU A 9 -8.57 16.16 -13.17
N LYS A 10 -9.11 17.19 -13.84
CA LYS A 10 -9.37 18.49 -13.21
C LYS A 10 -10.39 18.38 -12.07
N VAL A 11 -11.43 17.57 -12.24
CA VAL A 11 -12.41 17.31 -11.17
C VAL A 11 -11.75 16.64 -9.96
N VAL A 12 -10.90 15.64 -10.17
CA VAL A 12 -10.12 15.00 -9.09
C VAL A 12 -9.23 16.02 -8.37
N TYR A 13 -8.60 16.93 -9.11
CA TYR A 13 -7.78 17.98 -8.50
C TYR A 13 -8.58 19.01 -7.71
N ARG A 14 -9.76 19.41 -8.18
CA ARG A 14 -10.68 20.26 -7.39
C ARG A 14 -11.09 19.57 -6.09
N GLU A 15 -11.33 18.26 -6.14
CA GLU A 15 -11.67 17.51 -4.95
C GLU A 15 -10.49 17.41 -3.96
N TYR A 16 -9.28 17.15 -4.47
CA TYR A 16 -8.06 17.24 -3.67
C TYR A 16 -7.92 18.61 -3.00
N GLN A 17 -8.13 19.71 -3.73
CA GLN A 17 -8.07 21.07 -3.19
C GLN A 17 -9.15 21.30 -2.12
N ARG A 18 -10.37 20.78 -2.30
CA ARG A 18 -11.44 20.85 -1.29
C ARG A 18 -11.04 20.16 0.01
N VAL A 19 -10.51 18.92 -0.07
CA VAL A 19 -10.05 18.17 1.09
C VAL A 19 -8.84 18.84 1.75
N LYS A 20 -7.86 19.28 0.96
CA LYS A 20 -6.70 20.06 1.44
C LYS A 20 -7.13 21.31 2.21
N LYS A 21 -8.09 22.07 1.67
CA LYS A 21 -8.66 23.25 2.36
C LYS A 21 -9.36 22.88 3.66
N HIS A 22 -10.10 21.77 3.68
CA HIS A 22 -10.78 21.29 4.89
C HIS A 22 -9.79 20.90 6.00
N LEU A 23 -8.69 20.25 5.65
CA LEU A 23 -7.67 19.81 6.60
C LEU A 23 -6.66 20.90 6.99
N GLY A 24 -6.57 21.99 6.21
CA GLY A 24 -5.56 23.02 6.38
C GLY A 24 -4.13 22.58 5.99
N ARG A 25 -3.97 21.37 5.47
CA ARG A 25 -2.70 20.80 5.01
C ARG A 25 -2.89 19.80 3.87
N LYS A 26 -1.79 19.39 3.25
CA LYS A 26 -1.79 18.31 2.26
C LYS A 26 -2.41 17.04 2.88
N PRO A 27 -3.46 16.46 2.27
CA PRO A 27 -4.00 15.18 2.71
C PRO A 27 -3.05 14.04 2.34
N ASN A 28 -3.10 12.93 3.06
CA ASN A 28 -2.55 11.65 2.60
C ASN A 28 -3.63 10.82 1.87
N ARG A 29 -3.31 9.59 1.43
CA ARG A 29 -4.27 8.74 0.70
C ARG A 29 -5.42 8.31 1.60
N VAL A 30 -5.15 7.96 2.86
CA VAL A 30 -6.21 7.58 3.82
C VAL A 30 -7.22 8.72 4.01
N GLU A 31 -6.73 9.94 4.18
CA GLU A 31 -7.55 11.14 4.35
C GLU A 31 -8.30 11.50 3.07
N MET A 32 -7.63 11.44 1.91
CA MET A 32 -8.29 11.61 0.63
C MET A 32 -9.41 10.57 0.46
N PHE A 33 -9.19 9.31 0.81
CA PHE A 33 -10.19 8.25 0.69
C PHE A 33 -11.35 8.38 1.67
N LYS A 34 -11.10 8.99 2.83
CA LYS A 34 -12.12 9.27 3.85
C LYS A 34 -13.02 10.45 3.45
N TYR A 35 -12.44 11.52 2.93
CA TYR A 35 -13.15 12.77 2.69
C TYR A 35 -13.62 12.96 1.26
N MET A 36 -13.08 12.23 0.28
CA MET A 36 -13.49 12.30 -1.12
C MET A 36 -14.96 11.91 -1.30
N ASP A 37 -15.66 12.61 -2.20
CA ASP A 37 -16.99 12.25 -2.67
C ASP A 37 -17.03 10.81 -3.24
N ASP A 38 -17.92 9.98 -2.69
CA ASP A 38 -18.00 8.57 -3.05
C ASP A 38 -18.36 8.37 -4.53
N ASN A 39 -19.18 9.25 -5.14
CA ASN A 39 -19.52 9.12 -6.56
C ASN A 39 -18.29 9.39 -7.44
N LEU A 40 -17.49 10.39 -7.08
CA LEU A 40 -16.22 10.66 -7.75
C LEU A 40 -15.25 9.50 -7.58
N TYR A 41 -15.13 8.95 -6.37
CA TYR A 41 -14.29 7.77 -6.14
C TYR A 41 -14.75 6.60 -7.03
N GLN A 42 -16.05 6.30 -7.09
CA GLN A 42 -16.61 5.24 -7.95
C GLN A 42 -16.32 5.49 -9.43
N LYS A 43 -16.33 6.75 -9.88
CA LYS A 43 -15.99 7.12 -11.27
C LYS A 43 -14.52 6.84 -11.61
N ILE A 44 -13.59 7.12 -10.69
CA ILE A 44 -12.15 7.03 -10.97
C ILE A 44 -11.54 5.67 -10.66
N ARG A 45 -12.17 4.87 -9.78
CA ARG A 45 -11.52 3.67 -9.19
C ARG A 45 -10.96 2.67 -10.21
N SER A 46 -11.65 2.49 -11.34
CA SER A 46 -11.29 1.52 -12.39
C SER A 46 -10.27 2.05 -13.39
N ASN A 47 -10.00 3.36 -13.39
CA ASN A 47 -9.10 4.00 -14.35
C ASN A 47 -7.83 4.48 -13.65
N CYS A 48 -6.77 3.67 -13.72
CA CYS A 48 -5.49 3.95 -13.08
C CYS A 48 -4.85 5.28 -13.50
N LYS A 49 -5.17 5.83 -14.69
CA LYS A 49 -4.55 7.07 -15.20
C LYS A 49 -5.14 8.34 -14.57
N ILE A 50 -6.32 8.25 -13.97
CA ILE A 50 -7.01 9.36 -13.27
C ILE A 50 -7.21 9.09 -11.78
N ASN A 51 -7.01 7.83 -11.35
CA ASN A 51 -7.13 7.44 -9.97
C ASN A 51 -5.94 7.97 -9.16
N ILE A 52 -6.19 9.02 -8.37
CA ILE A 52 -5.21 9.65 -7.46
C ILE A 52 -4.50 8.64 -6.54
N PHE A 53 -5.15 7.51 -6.22
CA PHE A 53 -4.62 6.48 -5.33
C PHE A 53 -3.73 5.43 -6.00
N ARG A 54 -3.47 5.56 -7.31
CA ARG A 54 -2.63 4.63 -8.10
C ARG A 54 -1.34 5.25 -8.63
N ASN A 55 -1.16 6.55 -8.40
CA ASN A 55 0.10 7.27 -8.59
C ASN A 55 0.02 8.60 -7.82
N TYR A 56 -0.02 8.55 -6.49
CA TYR A 56 -0.32 9.75 -5.67
C TYR A 56 0.73 10.84 -5.82
N LEU A 57 2.01 10.47 -5.67
CA LEU A 57 3.11 11.43 -5.79
C LEU A 57 3.22 11.99 -7.22
N GLY A 58 3.00 11.17 -8.24
CA GLY A 58 2.92 11.65 -9.62
C GLY A 58 1.71 12.54 -9.89
N PHE A 59 0.58 12.31 -9.20
CA PHE A 59 -0.56 13.23 -9.24
C PHE A 59 -0.19 14.58 -8.62
N LEU A 60 0.46 14.59 -7.45
CA LEU A 60 0.92 15.82 -6.82
C LEU A 60 1.90 16.58 -7.72
N ASP A 61 2.89 15.89 -8.28
CA ASP A 61 3.88 16.52 -9.17
C ASP A 61 3.22 17.16 -10.41
N LYS A 62 2.26 16.44 -11.02
CA LYS A 62 1.51 16.93 -12.19
C LYS A 62 0.76 18.24 -11.94
N PHE A 63 0.33 18.48 -10.70
CA PHE A 63 -0.37 19.70 -10.31
C PHE A 63 0.53 20.69 -9.55
N GLY A 64 1.84 20.45 -9.52
CA GLY A 64 2.80 21.35 -8.87
C GLY A 64 2.68 21.37 -7.35
N GLU A 65 2.22 20.27 -6.75
CA GLU A 65 2.00 20.10 -5.30
C GLU A 65 3.11 19.30 -4.62
N LEU A 66 4.06 18.76 -5.38
CA LEU A 66 5.20 17.98 -4.90
C LEU A 66 6.46 18.87 -4.84
N HIS A 67 7.14 18.93 -3.70
CA HIS A 67 8.28 19.83 -3.52
C HIS A 67 9.44 19.21 -2.72
N GLY A 68 10.63 19.78 -2.89
CA GLY A 68 11.82 19.44 -2.09
C GLY A 68 12.11 17.95 -2.06
N GLU A 69 12.31 17.42 -0.85
CA GLU A 69 12.61 16.02 -0.57
C GLU A 69 11.54 15.04 -1.10
N GLU A 70 10.28 15.46 -1.23
CA GLU A 70 9.24 14.61 -1.84
C GLU A 70 9.54 14.30 -3.31
N LYS A 71 10.18 15.24 -4.04
CA LYS A 71 10.62 15.00 -5.42
C LYS A 71 11.78 14.02 -5.47
N GLU A 72 12.68 14.08 -4.51
CA GLU A 72 13.81 13.14 -4.42
C GLU A 72 13.30 11.71 -4.16
N VAL A 73 12.38 11.56 -3.21
CA VAL A 73 11.70 10.27 -2.95
C VAL A 73 10.96 9.79 -4.19
N GLN A 74 10.22 10.66 -4.87
CA GLN A 74 9.53 10.29 -6.11
C GLN A 74 10.50 9.84 -7.21
N ASN A 75 11.66 10.48 -7.35
CA ASN A 75 12.66 10.12 -8.35
C ASN A 75 13.34 8.77 -8.05
N ILE A 76 13.60 8.47 -6.77
CA ILE A 76 14.30 7.24 -6.37
C ILE A 76 13.33 6.06 -6.28
N ALA A 77 12.16 6.27 -5.67
CA ALA A 77 11.27 5.19 -5.26
C ALA A 77 9.81 5.36 -5.75
N GLY A 78 9.52 6.37 -6.58
CA GLY A 78 8.16 6.60 -7.09
C GLY A 78 7.59 5.39 -7.83
N ASP A 79 8.38 4.72 -8.66
CA ASP A 79 7.95 3.48 -9.34
C ASP A 79 7.63 2.34 -8.36
N PHE A 80 8.38 2.25 -7.25
CA PHE A 80 8.13 1.25 -6.21
C PHE A 80 6.84 1.56 -5.45
N LEU A 81 6.66 2.80 -4.99
CA LEU A 81 5.45 3.23 -4.30
C LEU A 81 4.21 3.04 -5.19
N ASN A 82 4.30 3.41 -6.47
CA ASN A 82 3.25 3.18 -7.46
C ASN A 82 2.94 1.69 -7.66
N MET A 83 3.96 0.83 -7.65
CA MET A 83 3.76 -0.63 -7.69
C MET A 83 2.99 -1.10 -6.45
N VAL A 84 3.33 -0.65 -5.24
CA VAL A 84 2.62 -1.02 -4.02
C VAL A 84 1.16 -0.54 -4.08
N GLU A 85 0.91 0.69 -4.53
CA GLU A 85 -0.42 1.25 -4.74
C GLU A 85 -1.27 0.42 -5.71
N GLN A 86 -0.67 -0.12 -6.76
CA GLN A 86 -1.36 -0.86 -7.83
C GLN A 86 -1.43 -2.38 -7.58
N THR A 87 -0.71 -2.87 -6.57
CA THR A 87 -0.61 -4.30 -6.25
C THR A 87 -1.99 -4.92 -6.05
N ARG A 88 -2.41 -5.84 -6.92
CA ARG A 88 -3.72 -6.49 -6.81
C ARG A 88 -3.87 -7.29 -5.51
N MET A 89 -5.01 -7.12 -4.84
CA MET A 89 -5.36 -7.78 -3.57
C MET A 89 -6.59 -8.67 -3.76
N THR A 90 -6.38 -10.00 -3.85
CA THR A 90 -7.46 -11.00 -3.73
C THR A 90 -7.73 -11.36 -2.27
N LYS A 91 -6.68 -11.26 -1.46
CA LYS A 91 -6.66 -11.40 -0.01
C LYS A 91 -5.74 -10.33 0.55
N THR A 92 -5.85 -10.06 1.84
CA THR A 92 -5.03 -9.06 2.52
C THR A 92 -3.58 -9.49 2.74
N TYR A 93 -3.16 -10.72 2.42
CA TYR A 93 -1.85 -11.30 2.78
C TYR A 93 -0.63 -10.47 2.33
N LYS A 94 -0.76 -9.68 1.26
CA LYS A 94 0.32 -8.79 0.81
C LYS A 94 0.51 -7.56 1.72
N ILE A 95 -0.49 -7.19 2.52
CA ILE A 95 -0.38 -6.08 3.48
C ILE A 95 0.55 -6.48 4.64
N PRO A 96 0.30 -7.56 5.42
CA PRO A 96 1.20 -7.93 6.51
C PRO A 96 2.59 -8.37 6.03
N ILE A 97 2.76 -8.92 4.82
CA ILE A 97 4.13 -9.18 4.33
C ILE A 97 4.89 -7.87 4.08
N LEU A 98 4.24 -6.84 3.52
CA LEU A 98 4.88 -5.55 3.29
C LEU A 98 5.11 -4.82 4.61
N LYS A 99 4.17 -4.90 5.56
CA LYS A 99 4.37 -4.41 6.93
C LYS A 99 5.52 -5.11 7.64
N SER A 100 5.90 -6.33 7.26
CA SER A 100 7.03 -7.04 7.89
C SER A 100 8.39 -6.37 7.63
N PHE A 101 8.49 -5.39 6.72
CA PHE A 101 9.68 -4.58 6.56
C PHE A 101 9.72 -3.38 7.53
N ILE A 102 8.60 -2.97 8.12
CA ILE A 102 8.55 -1.77 8.98
C ILE A 102 9.21 -2.08 10.34
N ARG A 103 10.17 -1.25 10.76
CA ARG A 103 10.82 -1.29 12.07
C ARG A 103 10.84 0.11 12.64
N ASP A 104 10.04 0.33 13.68
CA ASP A 104 9.82 1.65 14.27
C ASP A 104 9.45 2.69 13.18
N ASN A 105 10.30 3.68 12.94
CA ASN A 105 10.10 4.73 11.93
C ASN A 105 10.90 4.50 10.64
N ASN A 106 11.41 3.29 10.38
CA ASN A 106 12.22 2.96 9.20
C ASN A 106 11.68 1.73 8.46
N ILE A 107 12.11 1.56 7.21
CA ILE A 107 11.86 0.34 6.42
C ILE A 107 13.15 -0.50 6.38
N SER A 108 13.15 -1.66 7.03
CA SER A 108 14.23 -2.61 6.91
C SER A 108 14.35 -3.13 5.48
N LEU A 109 15.59 -3.31 5.00
CA LEU A 109 15.85 -3.93 3.70
C LEU A 109 15.45 -5.41 3.65
N LYS A 110 15.48 -6.10 4.80
CA LYS A 110 15.26 -7.54 4.90
C LYS A 110 14.36 -7.89 6.08
N CYS A 111 13.56 -8.93 5.93
CA CYS A 111 12.79 -9.53 7.02
C CYS A 111 13.04 -11.04 7.07
N ASP A 112 13.14 -11.55 8.29
CA ASP A 112 13.23 -12.99 8.55
C ASP A 112 11.85 -13.59 8.84
N GLU A 113 11.82 -14.89 9.15
CA GLU A 113 10.57 -15.58 9.48
C GLU A 113 9.91 -15.08 10.77
N GLU A 114 10.68 -14.55 11.73
CA GLU A 114 10.13 -14.01 12.97
C GLU A 114 9.43 -12.68 12.73
N ASP A 115 10.02 -11.82 11.91
CA ASP A 115 9.45 -10.55 11.47
C ASP A 115 8.13 -10.76 10.71
N ILE A 116 8.14 -11.72 9.78
CA ILE A 116 6.95 -12.11 9.01
C ILE A 116 5.87 -12.63 9.97
N TYR A 117 6.22 -13.52 10.89
CA TYR A 117 5.29 -14.06 11.86
C TYR A 117 4.65 -12.98 12.73
N LYS A 118 5.45 -12.10 13.33
CA LYS A 118 4.97 -10.99 14.18
C LYS A 118 4.02 -10.09 13.40
N SER A 119 4.40 -9.67 12.21
CA SER A 119 3.58 -8.81 11.36
C SER A 119 2.23 -9.45 10.99
N PHE A 120 2.23 -10.72 10.56
CA PHE A 120 0.99 -11.43 10.25
C PHE A 120 0.09 -11.61 11.48
N LYS A 121 0.69 -12.02 12.61
CA LYS A 121 -0.05 -12.24 13.85
C LYS A 121 -0.69 -10.96 14.37
N GLU A 122 0.07 -9.87 14.40
CA GLU A 122 -0.43 -8.55 14.79
C GLU A 122 -1.55 -8.09 13.86
N PHE A 123 -1.33 -8.17 12.54
CA PHE A 123 -2.30 -7.73 11.55
C PHE A 123 -3.63 -8.47 11.67
N TYR A 124 -3.62 -9.80 11.82
CA TYR A 124 -4.83 -10.61 11.90
C TYR A 124 -5.44 -10.74 13.31
N ASN A 125 -4.73 -10.30 14.36
CA ASN A 125 -5.32 -10.16 15.69
C ASN A 125 -6.25 -8.94 15.78
N ASN A 126 -6.13 -7.98 14.87
CA ASN A 126 -7.12 -6.92 14.72
C ASN A 126 -8.47 -7.53 14.23
N PRO A 127 -9.60 -7.27 14.91
CA PRO A 127 -10.90 -7.85 14.57
C PRO A 127 -11.43 -7.52 13.17
N GLU A 128 -11.14 -6.33 12.63
CA GLU A 128 -11.56 -5.98 11.26
C GLU A 128 -10.76 -6.81 10.25
N ASN A 129 -9.44 -6.90 10.47
CA ASN A 129 -8.55 -7.60 9.56
C ASN A 129 -8.77 -9.11 9.57
N SER A 130 -9.21 -9.68 10.71
CA SER A 130 -9.51 -11.11 10.81
C SER A 130 -10.65 -11.55 9.91
N LEU A 131 -11.58 -10.66 9.53
CA LEU A 131 -12.71 -10.97 8.66
C LEU A 131 -12.27 -11.60 7.33
N ASP A 132 -11.11 -11.19 6.79
CA ASP A 132 -10.56 -11.78 5.56
C ASP A 132 -10.11 -13.23 5.77
N MET A 133 -9.59 -13.58 6.95
CA MET A 133 -9.18 -14.95 7.28
C MET A 133 -10.39 -15.84 7.61
N GLU A 134 -11.36 -15.30 8.36
CA GLU A 134 -12.52 -16.02 8.91
C GLU A 134 -13.50 -16.49 7.83
N ARG A 135 -13.63 -15.74 6.75
CA ARG A 135 -14.53 -16.08 5.63
C ARG A 135 -14.04 -17.21 4.71
N HIS A 136 -12.84 -17.76 4.96
CA HIS A 136 -12.25 -18.80 4.13
C HIS A 136 -11.93 -20.07 4.92
N GLU A 137 -12.43 -21.21 4.46
CA GLU A 137 -12.30 -22.51 5.15
C GLU A 137 -10.86 -22.85 5.55
N LYS A 138 -9.89 -22.59 4.66
CA LYS A 138 -8.48 -22.92 4.89
C LYS A 138 -7.81 -22.03 5.95
N THR A 139 -8.38 -20.88 6.27
CA THR A 139 -7.77 -19.89 7.17
C THR A 139 -8.65 -19.49 8.35
N LYS A 140 -9.89 -19.97 8.43
CA LYS A 140 -10.83 -19.59 9.50
C LYS A 140 -10.34 -19.94 10.91
N ASN A 141 -9.45 -20.93 11.04
CA ASN A 141 -8.87 -21.34 12.32
C ASN A 141 -7.53 -20.65 12.66
N PHE A 142 -7.17 -19.57 11.96
CA PHE A 142 -5.87 -18.90 12.09
C PHE A 142 -5.50 -18.49 13.53
N LYS A 143 -6.50 -18.23 14.39
CA LYS A 143 -6.27 -17.91 15.81
C LYS A 143 -5.56 -19.02 16.59
N LYS A 144 -5.55 -20.25 16.06
CA LYS A 144 -4.86 -21.43 16.63
C LYS A 144 -3.50 -21.72 15.97
N TRP A 145 -3.11 -20.95 14.96
CA TRP A 145 -1.90 -21.20 14.19
C TRP A 145 -0.64 -20.94 14.99
N SER A 146 0.36 -21.80 14.80
CA SER A 146 1.73 -21.54 15.24
C SER A 146 2.47 -20.61 14.26
N LYS A 147 3.73 -20.27 14.58
CA LYS A 147 4.63 -19.56 13.67
C LYS A 147 4.72 -20.24 12.30
N TRP A 148 4.76 -21.56 12.28
CA TRP A 148 4.95 -22.34 11.06
C TRP A 148 3.83 -22.09 10.04
N GLU A 149 2.56 -22.12 10.45
CA GLU A 149 1.42 -21.93 9.53
C GLU A 149 1.40 -20.52 8.92
N TYR A 150 1.68 -19.48 9.72
CA TYR A 150 1.76 -18.11 9.21
C TYR A 150 2.89 -17.92 8.20
N VAL A 151 4.09 -18.41 8.53
CA VAL A 151 5.25 -18.34 7.64
C VAL A 151 5.00 -19.13 6.35
N LYS A 152 4.39 -20.32 6.47
CA LYS A 152 4.00 -21.12 5.31
C LYS A 152 3.00 -20.37 4.42
N LEU A 153 1.97 -19.76 5.00
CA LEU A 153 1.00 -18.94 4.26
C LEU A 153 1.70 -17.81 3.49
N ALA A 154 2.61 -17.10 4.16
CA ALA A 154 3.38 -16.00 3.57
C ALA A 154 4.25 -16.46 2.40
N LYS A 155 5.00 -17.56 2.56
CA LYS A 155 5.87 -18.14 1.53
C LYS A 155 5.09 -18.64 0.31
N GLU A 156 4.01 -19.39 0.53
CA GLU A 156 3.22 -19.99 -0.55
C GLU A 156 2.39 -18.98 -1.33
N ASN A 157 2.06 -17.84 -0.71
CA ASN A 157 1.19 -16.82 -1.30
C ASN A 157 1.95 -15.51 -1.56
N PRO A 158 1.89 -14.49 -0.67
CA PRO A 158 2.31 -13.16 -1.05
C PRO A 158 3.80 -13.08 -1.43
N ILE A 159 4.72 -13.80 -0.77
CA ILE A 159 6.15 -13.81 -1.14
C ILE A 159 6.34 -14.37 -2.55
N LYS A 160 5.82 -15.58 -2.80
CA LYS A 160 5.91 -16.23 -4.12
C LYS A 160 5.39 -15.32 -5.23
N PHE A 161 4.24 -14.67 -5.02
CA PHE A 161 3.64 -13.81 -6.05
C PHE A 161 4.35 -12.45 -6.20
N LEU A 162 4.81 -11.83 -5.11
CA LEU A 162 5.58 -10.59 -5.17
C LEU A 162 6.89 -10.78 -5.93
N ILE A 163 7.62 -11.87 -5.67
CA ILE A 163 8.85 -12.17 -6.43
C ILE A 163 8.52 -12.43 -7.90
N LYS A 164 7.44 -13.19 -8.17
CA LYS A 164 7.06 -13.54 -9.53
C LYS A 164 6.65 -12.33 -10.37
N THR A 165 5.93 -11.36 -9.81
CA THR A 165 5.42 -10.21 -10.59
C THR A 165 6.25 -8.96 -10.41
N GLU A 166 6.87 -8.78 -9.25
CA GLU A 166 7.60 -7.57 -8.84
C GLU A 166 9.07 -7.86 -8.48
N GLY A 167 9.69 -8.86 -9.12
CA GLY A 167 11.07 -9.30 -8.85
C GLY A 167 12.14 -8.20 -9.02
N LYS A 168 11.80 -7.07 -9.64
CA LYS A 168 12.63 -5.84 -9.64
C LYS A 168 12.84 -5.31 -8.22
N TYR A 169 11.86 -5.46 -7.33
CA TYR A 169 11.84 -4.87 -5.99
C TYR A 169 11.99 -5.89 -4.87
N PHE A 170 11.73 -7.18 -5.14
CA PHE A 170 11.77 -8.23 -4.12
C PHE A 170 12.64 -9.41 -4.55
N LYS A 171 13.41 -9.94 -3.61
CA LYS A 171 14.21 -11.16 -3.78
C LYS A 171 14.20 -12.01 -2.51
N ILE A 172 14.62 -13.27 -2.65
CA ILE A 172 15.10 -14.07 -1.52
C ILE A 172 16.60 -13.99 -1.50
N ASP A 173 17.16 -13.77 -0.32
CA ASP A 173 18.60 -13.79 -0.05
C ASP A 173 18.83 -14.70 1.16
N ASP A 174 19.44 -15.85 0.94
CA ASP A 174 19.45 -16.98 1.89
C ASP A 174 18.04 -17.31 2.42
N ASN A 175 17.80 -17.04 3.70
CA ASN A 175 16.53 -17.27 4.40
C ASN A 175 15.71 -15.99 4.62
N TYR A 176 16.15 -14.86 4.06
CA TYR A 176 15.49 -13.57 4.21
C TYR A 176 14.64 -13.23 2.98
N PHE A 177 13.50 -12.59 3.23
CA PHE A 177 12.76 -11.89 2.18
C PHE A 177 13.22 -10.43 2.16
N CYS A 178 13.67 -9.96 1.01
CA CYS A 178 14.41 -8.71 0.91
C CYS A 178 13.81 -7.76 -0.13
N LEU A 179 13.85 -6.48 0.18
CA LEU A 179 13.81 -5.40 -0.80
C LEU A 179 15.14 -5.37 -1.58
N THR A 180 15.11 -4.90 -2.82
CA THR A 180 16.34 -4.75 -3.61
C THR A 180 17.12 -3.50 -3.24
N GLU A 181 18.42 -3.55 -3.50
CA GLU A 181 19.43 -2.54 -3.14
C GLU A 181 19.10 -1.13 -3.65
N GLN A 182 18.36 -1.02 -4.76
CA GLN A 182 17.95 0.27 -5.34
C GLN A 182 17.10 1.12 -4.39
N LEU A 183 16.44 0.51 -3.39
CA LEU A 183 15.62 1.22 -2.41
C LEU A 183 16.41 1.69 -1.19
N LYS A 184 17.64 1.18 -0.97
CA LYS A 184 18.48 1.56 0.19
C LYS A 184 18.56 3.07 0.45
N PRO A 185 18.70 3.95 -0.57
CA PRO A 185 18.85 5.38 -0.32
C PRO A 185 17.66 6.06 0.38
N VAL A 186 16.47 5.43 0.38
CA VAL A 186 15.24 6.03 0.93
C VAL A 186 14.68 5.29 2.15
N LEU A 187 15.30 4.20 2.61
CA LEU A 187 14.73 3.32 3.63
C LEU A 187 14.54 3.99 5.01
N ASP A 188 15.41 4.94 5.34
CA ASP A 188 15.34 5.74 6.58
C ASP A 188 14.81 7.16 6.32
N ASN A 189 14.29 7.43 5.11
CA ASN A 189 13.70 8.72 4.77
C ASN A 189 12.24 8.77 5.26
N ASN A 190 11.93 9.71 6.16
CA ASN A 190 10.58 9.81 6.75
C ASN A 190 9.48 10.00 5.70
N ILE A 191 9.70 10.75 4.62
CA ILE A 191 8.70 10.95 3.57
C ILE A 191 8.42 9.63 2.83
N PHE A 192 9.46 8.83 2.58
CA PHE A 192 9.29 7.50 2.00
C PHE A 192 8.54 6.57 2.95
N VAL A 193 8.95 6.52 4.22
CA VAL A 193 8.32 5.70 5.27
C VAL A 193 6.84 6.06 5.41
N ASP A 194 6.52 7.35 5.52
CA ASP A 194 5.15 7.85 5.64
C ASP A 194 4.30 7.46 4.43
N ASN A 195 4.84 7.62 3.22
CA ASN A 195 4.14 7.18 2.00
C ASN A 195 3.93 5.67 1.99
N TYR A 196 4.93 4.88 2.38
CA TYR A 196 4.84 3.43 2.42
C TYR A 196 3.72 2.98 3.37
N ILE A 197 3.68 3.53 4.59
CA ILE A 197 2.66 3.22 5.60
C ILE A 197 1.28 3.69 5.14
N ASP A 198 1.16 4.92 4.62
CA ASP A 198 -0.10 5.49 4.09
C ASP A 198 -0.67 4.62 2.97
N ILE A 199 0.17 4.14 2.04
CA ILE A 199 -0.28 3.23 0.98
C ILE A 199 -0.82 1.94 1.58
N LEU A 200 -0.11 1.30 2.52
CA LEU A 200 -0.57 0.05 3.11
C LEU A 200 -1.90 0.20 3.85
N GLU A 201 -2.09 1.29 4.59
CA GLU A 201 -3.35 1.55 5.29
C GLU A 201 -4.47 1.90 4.31
N PHE A 202 -4.22 2.73 3.30
CA PHE A 202 -5.18 2.98 2.23
C PHE A 202 -5.60 1.67 1.55
N ARG A 203 -4.65 0.81 1.17
CA ARG A 203 -4.93 -0.48 0.50
C ARG A 203 -5.73 -1.42 1.41
N ARG A 204 -5.52 -1.35 2.73
CA ARG A 204 -6.35 -2.07 3.73
C ARG A 204 -7.78 -1.56 3.70
N LEU A 205 -8.00 -0.27 3.92
CA LEU A 205 -9.32 0.35 3.95
C LEU A 205 -10.08 0.13 2.64
N GLU A 206 -9.40 0.33 1.51
CA GLU A 206 -9.94 0.11 0.18
C GLU A 206 -10.38 -1.35 -0.01
N TYR A 207 -9.55 -2.31 0.41
CA TYR A 207 -9.87 -3.73 0.30
C TYR A 207 -11.16 -4.08 1.05
N PHE A 208 -11.28 -3.68 2.32
CA PHE A 208 -12.43 -4.05 3.13
C PHE A 208 -13.71 -3.32 2.72
N ARG A 209 -13.64 -2.04 2.30
CA ARG A 209 -14.78 -1.33 1.71
C ARG A 209 -15.36 -2.10 0.52
N TRP A 210 -14.51 -2.67 -0.35
CA TRP A 210 -14.99 -3.42 -1.53
C TRP A 210 -15.54 -4.79 -1.23
N HIS A 211 -15.05 -5.44 -0.18
CA HIS A 211 -15.59 -6.71 0.24
C HIS A 211 -16.78 -6.56 1.18
N ARG A 212 -17.26 -5.31 1.43
CA ARG A 212 -18.35 -4.98 2.36
C ARG A 212 -18.10 -5.55 3.75
N LEU A 213 -16.86 -5.39 4.19
CA LEU A 213 -16.36 -5.83 5.49
C LEU A 213 -16.04 -4.63 6.42
N LEU A 214 -16.20 -3.41 5.89
CA LEU A 214 -16.21 -2.13 6.59
C LEU A 214 -17.41 -1.32 6.09
#